data_AF-L9X045-F1
#
_entry.id   AF-L9X045-F1
#
_cell.length_a   1.000
_cell.length_b   1.000
_cell.length_c   1.000
_cell.angle_alpha   90.00
_cell.angle_beta   90.00
_cell.angle_gamma   90.00
#
_symmetry.space_group_name_H-M   'P 1'
#
loop_
_entity.id
_entity.type
_entity.pdbx_description
1 polymer ?
#
loop_
_entity_poly.entity_id
_entity_poly.type
_entity_poly.pdbx_seq_one_letter_code
_entity_poly.pdbx_strand_id
1 'polypeptide(L)'
;MTKRRLERDLETLSNEVLAELDPIERNRYLFVAQAQGKDFWIERLNETCPTEQQGETLAFGYLSLHFAFEAVYDLHTTVLQFHLLERQIWAPIFEESDNLPSAEDREQASDRADDIRAQYTTLYIAYHGNRRFAEDWLGIEFETWLATHKHGSMVIDLAEDTLDDPTQQQLAEEWALEKPEPFTDEPIDDPLGVLVDRCYESRIAEFEYLSGRSYSG
;
A
#
# COMPACT_ATOMS: atom_id res chain seq x y z
N MET A 1 48.14 -7.96 -15.00
CA MET A 1 46.96 -8.48 -14.28
C MET A 1 46.04 -9.12 -15.32
N THR A 2 45.62 -10.37 -15.14
CA THR A 2 44.81 -11.10 -16.14
C THR A 2 43.31 -10.90 -15.86
N LYS A 3 42.49 -10.83 -16.92
CA LYS A 3 41.02 -10.68 -16.84
C LYS A 3 40.37 -11.63 -15.83
N ARG A 4 40.79 -12.91 -15.82
CA ARG A 4 40.31 -13.94 -14.88
C ARG A 4 40.58 -13.64 -13.40
N ARG A 5 41.65 -12.90 -13.08
CA ARG A 5 41.95 -12.52 -11.70
C ARG A 5 40.99 -11.42 -11.23
N LEU A 6 40.75 -10.41 -12.08
CA LEU A 6 39.81 -9.33 -11.78
C LEU A 6 38.37 -9.83 -11.62
N GLU A 7 37.94 -10.78 -12.46
CA GLU A 7 36.61 -11.40 -12.34
C GLU A 7 36.43 -12.12 -10.99
N ARG A 8 37.45 -12.87 -10.54
CA ARG A 8 37.43 -13.55 -9.23
C ARG A 8 37.45 -12.57 -8.06
N ASP A 9 38.28 -11.53 -8.16
CA ASP A 9 38.41 -10.53 -7.10
C ASP A 9 37.07 -9.76 -6.95
N LEU A 10 36.39 -9.43 -8.06
CA LEU A 10 35.06 -8.83 -8.06
C LEU A 10 33.99 -9.76 -7.49
N GLU A 11 34.02 -11.04 -7.84
CA GLU A 11 33.06 -12.02 -7.33
C GLU A 11 33.20 -12.22 -5.82
N THR A 12 34.44 -12.27 -5.33
CA THR A 12 34.74 -12.39 -3.88
C THR A 12 34.24 -11.16 -3.14
N LEU A 13 34.59 -9.96 -3.60
CA LEU A 13 34.15 -8.70 -3.01
C LEU A 13 32.61 -8.59 -3.01
N SER A 14 31.97 -9.00 -4.11
CA SER A 14 30.51 -9.01 -4.18
C SER A 14 29.89 -9.97 -3.17
N ASN A 15 30.46 -11.16 -2.95
CA ASN A 15 29.94 -12.10 -1.95
C ASN A 15 30.13 -11.58 -0.53
N GLU A 16 31.25 -10.93 -0.24
CA GLU A 16 31.51 -10.27 1.06
C GLU A 16 30.48 -9.18 1.33
N VAL A 17 30.28 -8.25 0.38
CA VAL A 17 29.26 -7.18 0.49
C VAL A 17 27.87 -7.76 0.67
N LEU A 18 27.51 -8.79 -0.10
CA LEU A 18 26.19 -9.39 0.02
C LEU A 18 26.02 -10.11 1.36
N ALA A 19 27.05 -10.73 1.93
CA ALA A 19 26.97 -11.40 3.23
C ALA A 19 26.80 -10.41 4.41
N GLU A 20 27.24 -9.17 4.25
CA GLU A 20 27.12 -8.12 5.27
C GLU A 20 25.73 -7.47 5.33
N LEU A 21 24.89 -7.66 4.31
CA LEU A 21 23.52 -7.14 4.30
C LEU A 21 22.72 -7.67 5.47
N ASP A 22 22.07 -6.78 6.21
CA ASP A 22 21.12 -7.16 7.23
C ASP A 22 19.86 -7.81 6.60
N PRO A 23 19.02 -8.49 7.40
CA PRO A 23 17.83 -9.17 6.88
C PRO A 23 16.82 -8.25 6.16
N ILE A 24 16.70 -6.98 6.56
CA ILE A 24 15.79 -6.01 5.95
C ILE A 24 16.35 -5.59 4.60
N GLU A 25 17.60 -5.12 4.57
CA GLU A 25 18.29 -4.72 3.33
C GLU A 25 18.33 -5.85 2.32
N ARG A 26 18.61 -7.09 2.77
CA ARG A 26 18.59 -8.26 1.90
C ARG A 26 17.21 -8.48 1.28
N ASN A 27 16.14 -8.38 2.07
CA ASN A 27 14.78 -8.50 1.56
C ASN A 27 14.44 -7.38 0.58
N ARG A 28 14.86 -6.13 0.83
CA ARG A 28 14.71 -5.01 -0.13
C ARG A 28 15.28 -5.39 -1.50
N TYR A 29 16.52 -5.85 -1.54
CA TYR A 29 17.15 -6.27 -2.80
C TYR A 29 16.49 -7.50 -3.42
N LEU A 30 15.99 -8.45 -2.62
CA LEU A 30 15.24 -9.60 -3.12
C LEU A 30 13.96 -9.15 -3.84
N PHE A 31 13.18 -8.25 -3.26
CA PHE A 31 11.96 -7.72 -3.87
C PHE A 31 12.24 -6.97 -5.18
N VAL A 32 13.26 -6.11 -5.20
CA VAL A 32 13.69 -5.42 -6.41
C VAL A 32 14.13 -6.40 -7.50
N ALA A 33 14.91 -7.44 -7.13
CA ALA A 33 15.35 -8.45 -8.07
C ALA A 33 14.18 -9.28 -8.63
N GLN A 34 13.20 -9.62 -7.79
CA GLN A 34 11.97 -10.33 -8.18
C GLN A 34 11.13 -9.50 -9.16
N ALA A 35 10.84 -8.24 -8.84
CA ALA A 35 10.07 -7.36 -9.71
C ALA A 35 10.74 -7.18 -11.08
N GLN A 36 12.08 -7.25 -11.15
CA GLN A 36 12.85 -7.11 -12.38
C GLN A 36 13.15 -8.45 -13.09
N GLY A 37 12.66 -9.59 -12.58
CA GLY A 37 12.92 -10.91 -13.16
C GLY A 37 14.41 -11.29 -13.18
N LYS A 38 15.18 -10.83 -12.19
CA LYS A 38 16.63 -11.03 -12.10
C LYS A 38 16.98 -12.28 -11.28
N ASP A 39 16.62 -13.45 -11.79
CA ASP A 39 16.76 -14.75 -11.10
C ASP A 39 18.18 -15.01 -10.58
N PHE A 40 19.21 -14.64 -11.34
CA PHE A 40 20.61 -14.75 -10.92
C PHE A 40 20.91 -13.98 -9.62
N TRP A 41 20.33 -12.78 -9.47
CA TRP A 41 20.51 -11.98 -8.25
C TRP A 41 19.74 -12.56 -7.07
N ILE A 42 18.56 -13.15 -7.31
CA ILE A 42 17.77 -13.83 -6.29
C ILE A 42 18.55 -15.03 -5.75
N GLU A 43 19.09 -15.87 -6.63
CA GLU A 43 19.93 -17.02 -6.26
C GLU A 43 21.13 -16.55 -5.44
N ARG A 44 21.87 -15.55 -5.92
CA ARG A 44 23.05 -15.02 -5.24
C ARG A 44 22.74 -14.42 -3.86
N LEU A 45 21.64 -13.68 -3.72
CA LEU A 45 21.18 -13.12 -2.43
C LEU A 45 20.80 -14.21 -1.43
N ASN A 46 20.25 -15.34 -1.89
CA ASN A 46 19.92 -16.47 -1.04
C ASN A 46 21.17 -17.27 -0.65
N GLU A 47 22.07 -17.54 -1.59
CA GLU A 47 23.31 -18.32 -1.36
C GLU A 47 24.30 -17.61 -0.44
N THR A 48 24.36 -16.28 -0.50
CA THR A 48 25.26 -15.47 0.32
C THR A 48 24.67 -15.11 1.69
N CYS A 49 23.46 -15.56 2.02
CA CYS A 49 22.82 -15.28 3.30
C CYS A 49 23.49 -16.08 4.43
N PRO A 50 24.06 -15.40 5.46
CA PRO A 50 24.63 -16.07 6.62
C PRO A 50 23.59 -16.98 7.30
N THR A 51 24.02 -18.15 7.77
CA THR A 51 23.09 -19.19 8.27
C THR A 51 22.29 -18.68 9.48
N GLU A 52 22.92 -17.88 10.32
CA GLU A 52 22.35 -17.20 11.48
C GLU A 52 21.27 -16.17 11.13
N GLN A 53 21.28 -15.62 9.90
CA GLN A 53 20.31 -14.61 9.43
C GLN A 53 19.19 -15.20 8.58
N GLN A 54 19.32 -16.45 8.10
CA GLN A 54 18.35 -17.06 7.17
C GLN A 54 16.93 -17.08 7.74
N GLY A 55 16.77 -17.47 9.01
CA GLY A 55 15.46 -17.54 9.64
C GLY A 55 14.77 -16.18 9.71
N GLU A 56 15.51 -15.13 10.07
CA GLU A 56 14.99 -13.77 10.13
C GLU A 56 14.68 -13.20 8.74
N THR A 57 15.59 -13.41 7.78
CA THR A 57 15.38 -12.99 6.39
C THR A 57 14.11 -13.62 5.81
N LEU A 58 13.91 -14.92 6.02
CA LEU A 58 12.72 -15.62 5.56
C LEU A 58 11.46 -15.10 6.27
N ALA A 59 11.49 -14.95 7.60
CA ALA A 59 10.33 -14.47 8.36
C ALA A 59 9.90 -13.07 7.91
N PHE A 60 10.87 -12.14 7.77
CA PHE A 60 10.61 -10.78 7.29
C PHE A 60 10.06 -10.79 5.87
N GLY A 61 10.64 -11.61 4.97
CA GLY A 61 10.17 -11.74 3.59
C GLY A 61 8.74 -12.27 3.50
N TYR A 62 8.41 -13.32 4.26
CA TYR A 62 7.04 -13.86 4.33
C TYR A 62 6.04 -12.84 4.87
N LEU A 63 6.41 -12.10 5.92
CA LEU A 63 5.54 -11.08 6.50
C LEU A 63 5.33 -9.92 5.54
N SER A 64 6.39 -9.44 4.88
CA SER A 64 6.31 -8.38 3.87
C SER A 64 5.42 -8.79 2.69
N LEU A 65 5.49 -10.05 2.25
CA LEU A 65 4.59 -10.59 1.23
C LEU A 65 3.14 -10.69 1.73
N HIS A 66 2.92 -11.09 2.98
CA HIS A 66 1.58 -11.16 3.57
C HIS A 66 0.89 -9.79 3.52
N PHE A 67 1.59 -8.74 3.96
CA PHE A 67 1.08 -7.37 3.92
C PHE A 67 0.88 -6.87 2.49
N ALA A 68 1.73 -7.26 1.52
CA ALA A 68 1.51 -6.91 0.11
C ALA A 68 0.19 -7.48 -0.40
N PHE A 69 -0.11 -8.74 -0.04
CA PHE A 69 -1.32 -9.42 -0.50
C PHE A 69 -2.56 -8.82 0.14
N GLU A 70 -2.46 -8.44 1.41
CA GLU A 70 -3.52 -7.72 2.12
C GLU A 70 -3.76 -6.34 1.50
N ALA A 71 -2.70 -5.55 1.27
CA ALA A 71 -2.80 -4.25 0.62
C ALA A 71 -3.47 -4.35 -0.77
N VAL A 72 -3.08 -5.33 -1.59
CA VAL A 72 -3.74 -5.56 -2.88
C VAL A 72 -5.21 -5.92 -2.71
N TYR A 73 -5.54 -6.76 -1.72
CA TYR A 73 -6.93 -7.14 -1.46
C TYR A 73 -7.77 -5.93 -1.01
N ASP A 74 -7.26 -5.16 -0.05
CA ASP A 74 -7.93 -3.98 0.51
C ASP A 74 -8.15 -2.93 -0.57
N LEU A 75 -7.11 -2.58 -1.33
CA LEU A 75 -7.24 -1.62 -2.42
C LEU A 75 -8.25 -2.08 -3.47
N HIS A 76 -8.13 -3.32 -3.94
CA HIS A 76 -9.00 -3.83 -4.99
C HIS A 76 -10.47 -3.88 -4.54
N THR A 77 -10.72 -4.39 -3.34
CA THR A 77 -12.09 -4.48 -2.81
C THR A 77 -12.68 -3.11 -2.55
N THR A 78 -11.90 -2.16 -2.05
CA THR A 78 -12.36 -0.79 -1.80
C THR A 78 -12.69 -0.06 -3.10
N VAL A 79 -11.85 -0.18 -4.14
CA VAL A 79 -12.17 0.40 -5.47
C VAL A 79 -13.45 -0.22 -6.05
N LEU A 80 -13.60 -1.54 -5.97
CA LEU A 80 -14.80 -2.21 -6.47
C LEU A 80 -16.07 -1.76 -5.73
N GLN A 81 -15.98 -1.57 -4.41
CA GLN A 81 -17.09 -1.05 -3.59
C GLN A 81 -17.42 0.39 -3.96
N PHE A 82 -16.41 1.25 -4.11
CA PHE A 82 -16.58 2.63 -4.55
C PHE A 82 -17.32 2.71 -5.89
N HIS A 83 -16.85 2.03 -6.93
CA HIS A 83 -17.50 2.05 -8.24
C HIS A 83 -18.89 1.38 -8.25
N LEU A 84 -19.11 0.39 -7.39
CA LEU A 84 -20.45 -0.19 -7.23
C LEU A 84 -21.43 0.84 -6.67
N LEU A 85 -21.03 1.60 -5.64
CA LEU A 85 -21.84 2.66 -5.06
C LEU A 85 -22.09 3.80 -6.06
N GLU A 86 -21.07 4.24 -6.79
CA GLU A 86 -21.24 5.25 -7.85
C GLU A 86 -22.31 4.83 -8.85
N ARG A 87 -22.23 3.59 -9.36
CA ARG A 87 -23.24 3.07 -10.29
C ARG A 87 -24.63 3.01 -9.69
N GLN A 88 -24.76 2.68 -8.40
CA GLN A 88 -26.05 2.62 -7.71
C GLN A 88 -26.67 4.00 -7.46
N ILE A 89 -25.88 5.07 -7.33
CA ILE A 89 -26.40 6.44 -7.28
C ILE A 89 -26.93 6.87 -8.64
N TRP A 90 -26.23 6.52 -9.71
CA TRP A 90 -26.62 6.95 -11.06
C TRP A 90 -27.74 6.13 -11.69
N ALA A 91 -27.90 4.84 -11.33
CA ALA A 91 -28.91 3.96 -11.94
C ALA A 91 -30.37 4.46 -11.82
N PRO A 92 -30.85 5.00 -10.69
CA PRO A 92 -32.21 5.53 -10.56
C PRO A 92 -32.45 6.84 -11.33
N ILE A 93 -31.39 7.58 -11.67
CA ILE A 93 -31.49 8.87 -12.37
C ILE A 93 -31.78 8.68 -13.87
N PHE A 94 -31.46 7.51 -14.43
CA PHE A 94 -31.69 7.17 -15.84
C PHE A 94 -32.99 6.40 -16.12
N GLU A 95 -33.72 5.98 -15.09
CA GLU A 95 -35.09 5.47 -15.27
C GLU A 95 -36.05 6.67 -15.37
N GLU A 96 -36.43 7.01 -16.61
CA GLU A 96 -37.38 8.07 -16.99
C GLU A 96 -38.61 8.12 -16.07
N SER A 97 -38.59 9.01 -15.09
CA SER A 97 -39.74 9.37 -14.28
C SER A 97 -39.90 10.89 -14.34
N ASP A 98 -40.97 11.34 -15.00
CA ASP A 98 -41.43 12.75 -15.00
C ASP A 98 -41.83 13.25 -13.58
N ASN A 99 -41.68 12.43 -12.54
CA ASN A 99 -41.97 12.81 -11.17
C ASN A 99 -40.71 13.31 -10.46
N LEU A 100 -40.86 14.44 -9.75
CA LEU A 100 -39.84 14.93 -8.82
C LEU A 100 -39.52 13.84 -7.77
N PRO A 101 -38.24 13.66 -7.39
CA PRO A 101 -37.84 12.68 -6.38
C PRO A 101 -38.60 12.91 -5.07
N SER A 102 -39.10 11.83 -4.46
CA SER A 102 -39.74 11.89 -3.16
C SER A 102 -38.73 12.30 -2.06
N ALA A 103 -39.23 12.64 -0.86
CA ALA A 103 -38.32 12.94 0.26
C ALA A 103 -37.49 11.72 0.67
N GLU A 104 -38.08 10.52 0.60
CA GLU A 104 -37.41 9.24 0.88
C GLU A 104 -36.32 8.95 -0.15
N ASP A 105 -36.58 9.23 -1.44
CA ASP A 105 -35.56 9.07 -2.49
C ASP A 105 -34.37 10.02 -2.29
N ARG A 106 -34.61 11.23 -1.77
CA ARG A 106 -33.55 12.21 -1.48
C ARG A 106 -32.73 11.83 -0.26
N GLU A 107 -33.38 11.31 0.79
CA GLU A 107 -32.69 10.82 1.98
C GLU A 107 -31.80 9.62 1.62
N GLN A 108 -32.33 8.64 0.88
CA GLN A 108 -31.54 7.52 0.39
C GLN A 108 -30.40 7.94 -0.55
N ALA A 109 -30.59 8.97 -1.37
CA ALA A 109 -29.52 9.52 -2.20
C ALA A 109 -28.43 10.21 -1.37
N SER A 110 -28.80 10.89 -0.29
CA SER A 110 -27.87 11.51 0.66
C SER A 110 -27.04 10.45 1.39
N ASP A 111 -27.68 9.40 1.92
CA ASP A 111 -26.99 8.30 2.61
C ASP A 111 -25.96 7.62 1.69
N ARG A 112 -26.34 7.36 0.43
CA ARG A 112 -25.42 6.80 -0.57
C ARG A 112 -24.26 7.73 -0.89
N ALA A 113 -24.49 9.05 -0.93
CA ALA A 113 -23.43 10.02 -1.17
C ALA A 113 -22.39 10.01 -0.04
N ASP A 114 -22.84 9.86 1.22
CA ASP A 114 -21.94 9.71 2.37
C ASP A 114 -21.19 8.37 2.33
N ASP A 115 -21.83 7.29 1.90
CA ASP A 115 -21.16 5.99 1.70
C ASP A 115 -20.07 6.07 0.62
N ILE A 116 -20.31 6.79 -0.48
CA ILE A 116 -19.29 7.02 -1.52
C ILE A 116 -18.09 7.77 -0.94
N ARG A 117 -18.33 8.87 -0.22
CA ARG A 117 -17.27 9.66 0.41
C ARG A 117 -16.47 8.82 1.39
N ALA A 118 -17.14 7.98 2.18
CA ALA A 118 -16.49 7.07 3.12
C ALA A 118 -15.58 6.05 2.42
N GLN A 119 -16.04 5.47 1.30
CA GLN A 119 -15.27 4.51 0.53
C GLN A 119 -14.08 5.17 -0.18
N TYR A 120 -14.28 6.35 -0.77
CA TYR A 120 -13.18 7.11 -1.36
C TYR A 120 -12.12 7.45 -0.31
N THR A 121 -12.55 7.95 0.86
CA THR A 121 -11.65 8.26 1.98
C THR A 121 -10.86 7.02 2.41
N THR A 122 -11.53 5.87 2.52
CA THR A 122 -10.89 4.60 2.88
C THR A 122 -9.86 4.17 1.82
N LEU A 123 -10.19 4.31 0.54
CA LEU A 123 -9.26 4.01 -0.56
C LEU A 123 -8.03 4.93 -0.50
N TYR A 124 -8.24 6.23 -0.33
CA TYR A 124 -7.18 7.23 -0.24
C TYR A 124 -6.21 6.90 0.91
N ILE A 125 -6.76 6.64 2.09
CA ILE A 125 -5.97 6.31 3.28
C ILE A 125 -5.21 5.00 3.09
N ALA A 126 -5.88 3.96 2.58
CA ALA A 126 -5.24 2.67 2.33
C ALA A 126 -4.12 2.79 1.29
N TYR A 127 -4.34 3.51 0.18
CA TYR A 127 -3.34 3.68 -0.87
C TYR A 127 -2.12 4.44 -0.35
N HIS A 128 -2.31 5.64 0.21
CA HIS A 128 -1.19 6.47 0.68
C HIS A 128 -0.52 5.91 1.94
N GLY A 129 -1.28 5.28 2.85
CA GLY A 129 -0.74 4.62 4.04
C GLY A 129 0.14 3.41 3.69
N ASN A 130 -0.32 2.54 2.78
CA ASN A 130 0.49 1.41 2.30
C ASN A 130 1.68 1.87 1.47
N ARG A 131 1.54 2.95 0.67
CA ARG A 131 2.66 3.54 -0.07
C ARG A 131 3.76 4.01 0.87
N ARG A 132 3.43 4.77 1.91
CA ARG A 132 4.40 5.19 2.93
C ARG A 132 4.98 4.01 3.70
N PHE A 133 4.18 3.01 4.02
CA PHE A 133 4.69 1.79 4.63
C PHE A 133 5.75 1.11 3.74
N ALA A 134 5.51 1.00 2.43
CA ALA A 134 6.49 0.45 1.51
C ALA A 134 7.76 1.32 1.42
N GLU A 135 7.61 2.63 1.21
CA GLU A 135 8.71 3.54 0.93
C GLU A 135 9.52 3.88 2.18
N ASP A 136 8.86 4.28 3.27
CA ASP A 136 9.50 4.78 4.49
C ASP A 136 10.00 3.61 5.36
N TRP A 137 9.18 2.57 5.53
CA TRP A 137 9.47 1.47 6.44
C TRP A 137 10.19 0.31 5.75
N LEU A 138 9.56 -0.26 4.72
CA LEU A 138 10.17 -1.36 3.98
C LEU A 138 11.34 -0.89 3.13
N GLY A 139 11.44 0.39 2.76
CA GLY A 139 12.50 0.93 1.90
C GLY A 139 12.45 0.40 0.47
N ILE A 140 11.24 0.14 -0.04
CA ILE A 140 10.99 -0.42 -1.37
C ILE A 140 9.94 0.48 -2.04
N GLU A 141 10.11 0.77 -3.33
CA GLU A 141 9.07 1.45 -4.11
C GLU A 141 7.75 0.68 -4.02
N PHE A 142 6.66 1.40 -3.80
CA PHE A 142 5.35 0.81 -3.55
C PHE A 142 4.90 -0.12 -4.68
N GLU A 143 5.14 0.30 -5.92
CA GLU A 143 4.84 -0.46 -7.14
C GLU A 143 5.68 -1.73 -7.22
N THR A 144 6.97 -1.65 -6.84
CA THR A 144 7.87 -2.80 -6.79
C THR A 144 7.41 -3.82 -5.74
N TRP A 145 6.98 -3.34 -4.57
CA TRP A 145 6.49 -4.20 -3.50
C TRP A 145 5.18 -4.92 -3.89
N LEU A 146 4.20 -4.20 -4.44
CA LEU A 146 2.94 -4.82 -4.84
C LEU A 146 3.06 -5.68 -6.11
N ALA A 147 4.04 -5.42 -6.98
CA ALA A 147 4.32 -6.26 -8.16
C ALA A 147 4.67 -7.73 -7.81
N THR A 148 4.99 -8.02 -6.55
CA THR A 148 5.14 -9.40 -6.06
C THR A 148 3.84 -10.20 -6.13
N HIS A 149 2.69 -9.52 -6.11
CA HIS A 149 1.39 -10.13 -6.33
C HIS A 149 1.01 -10.04 -7.81
N LYS A 150 0.48 -11.14 -8.37
CA LYS A 150 0.10 -11.27 -9.79
C LYS A 150 -0.88 -10.21 -10.34
N HIS A 151 -1.59 -9.52 -9.45
CA HIS A 151 -2.55 -8.46 -9.79
C HIS A 151 -2.14 -7.09 -9.23
N GLY A 152 -0.97 -6.97 -8.59
CA GLY A 152 -0.57 -5.75 -7.89
C GLY A 152 -0.56 -4.51 -8.77
N SER A 153 0.13 -4.56 -9.92
CA SER A 153 0.20 -3.42 -10.85
C SER A 153 -1.18 -2.97 -11.34
N MET A 154 -2.03 -3.91 -11.73
CA MET A 154 -3.41 -3.60 -12.17
C MET A 154 -4.22 -2.92 -11.06
N VAL A 155 -4.06 -3.33 -9.81
CA VAL A 155 -4.79 -2.76 -8.67
C VAL A 155 -4.27 -1.37 -8.32
N ILE A 156 -2.96 -1.13 -8.44
CA ILE A 156 -2.37 0.21 -8.32
C ILE A 156 -2.94 1.13 -9.38
N ASP A 157 -2.84 0.75 -10.66
CA ASP A 157 -3.34 1.56 -11.78
C ASP A 157 -4.82 1.94 -11.57
N LEU A 158 -5.63 0.95 -11.17
CA LEU A 158 -7.06 1.16 -10.90
C LEU A 158 -7.31 2.08 -9.69
N ALA A 159 -6.52 1.96 -8.62
CA ALA A 159 -6.64 2.83 -7.46
C ALA A 159 -6.21 4.27 -7.79
N GLU A 160 -5.11 4.45 -8.52
CA GLU A 160 -4.64 5.76 -8.98
C GLU A 160 -5.66 6.43 -9.89
N ASP A 161 -6.17 5.71 -10.89
CA ASP A 161 -7.22 6.20 -11.78
C ASP A 161 -8.48 6.66 -11.00
N THR A 162 -8.81 5.96 -9.90
CA THR A 162 -9.93 6.32 -9.04
C THR A 162 -9.63 7.56 -8.18
N LEU A 163 -8.40 7.69 -7.68
CA LEU A 163 -7.96 8.78 -6.82
C LEU A 163 -7.59 10.07 -7.58
N ASP A 164 -7.48 10.02 -8.91
CA ASP A 164 -7.19 11.20 -9.76
C ASP A 164 -8.42 12.13 -9.94
N ASP A 165 -9.55 11.89 -9.25
CA ASP A 165 -10.70 12.80 -9.26
C ASP A 165 -10.59 13.87 -8.15
N PRO A 166 -10.23 15.13 -8.50
CA PRO A 166 -10.07 16.21 -7.51
C PRO A 166 -11.39 16.57 -6.81
N THR A 167 -12.54 16.29 -7.44
CA THR A 167 -13.85 16.56 -6.85
C THR A 167 -14.09 15.60 -5.69
N GLN A 168 -13.78 14.31 -5.88
CA GLN A 168 -13.94 13.30 -4.84
C GLN A 168 -12.97 13.52 -3.69
N GLN A 169 -11.73 13.92 -4.01
CA GLN A 169 -10.75 14.28 -2.98
C GLN A 169 -11.25 15.44 -2.10
N GLN A 170 -11.73 16.53 -2.70
CA GLN A 170 -12.26 17.67 -1.93
C GLN A 170 -13.44 17.24 -1.04
N LEU A 171 -14.37 16.43 -1.57
CA LEU A 171 -15.51 15.92 -0.79
C LEU A 171 -15.08 15.01 0.36
N ALA A 172 -14.02 14.22 0.17
CA ALA A 172 -13.44 13.38 1.21
C ALA A 172 -12.75 14.21 2.30
N GLU A 173 -12.04 15.28 1.94
CA GLU A 173 -11.45 16.23 2.89
C GLU A 173 -12.52 16.92 3.75
N GLU A 174 -13.60 17.41 3.12
CA GLU A 174 -14.75 18.01 3.82
C GLU A 174 -15.40 17.01 4.79
N TRP A 175 -15.64 15.78 4.33
CA TRP A 175 -16.22 14.72 5.14
C TRP A 175 -15.33 14.29 6.32
N ALA A 176 -14.01 14.27 6.12
CA ALA A 176 -13.05 13.96 7.18
C ALA A 176 -13.05 15.02 8.29
N LEU A 177 -13.31 16.28 7.97
CA LEU A 177 -13.47 17.38 8.94
C LEU A 177 -14.81 17.31 9.70
N GLU A 178 -15.87 16.85 9.05
CA GLU A 178 -17.20 16.73 9.65
C GLU A 178 -17.28 15.60 10.69
N LYS A 179 -16.41 14.60 10.59
CA LYS A 179 -16.35 13.52 11.57
C LYS A 179 -15.61 13.98 12.84
N PRO A 180 -16.28 13.98 14.01
CA PRO A 180 -15.68 14.50 15.23
C PRO A 180 -14.54 13.59 15.68
N GLU A 181 -13.31 14.04 15.51
CA GLU A 181 -12.20 13.50 16.26
C GLU A 181 -12.26 14.00 17.72
N PRO A 182 -11.97 13.14 18.71
CA PRO A 182 -12.32 13.49 20.07
C PRO A 182 -11.39 14.49 20.79
N PHE A 183 -10.29 15.02 20.23
CA PHE A 183 -9.26 15.67 21.10
C PHE A 183 -8.41 16.85 20.59
N THR A 184 -8.73 17.57 19.51
CA THR A 184 -7.98 18.80 19.19
C THR A 184 -8.88 20.01 18.94
N ASP A 185 -8.72 21.04 19.77
CA ASP A 185 -9.29 22.39 19.57
C ASP A 185 -8.58 23.17 18.44
N GLU A 186 -7.57 22.57 17.81
CA GLU A 186 -6.80 23.17 16.72
C GLU A 186 -7.38 22.80 15.35
N PRO A 187 -7.43 23.75 14.39
CA PRO A 187 -7.82 23.46 13.02
C PRO A 187 -6.89 22.41 12.41
N ILE A 188 -7.45 21.43 11.72
CA ILE A 188 -6.69 20.43 10.98
C ILE A 188 -6.51 20.95 9.55
N ASP A 189 -5.28 21.32 9.19
CA ASP A 189 -4.95 21.84 7.85
C ASP A 189 -4.92 20.75 6.76
N ASP A 190 -4.67 19.49 7.15
CA ASP A 190 -4.66 18.31 6.26
C ASP A 190 -5.34 17.10 6.93
N PRO A 191 -6.69 17.00 6.85
CA PRO A 191 -7.44 15.94 7.53
C PRO A 191 -7.18 14.56 6.95
N LEU A 192 -6.96 14.45 5.63
CA LEU A 192 -6.63 13.17 5.00
C LEU A 192 -5.21 12.72 5.36
N GLY A 193 -4.26 13.65 5.44
CA GLY A 193 -2.89 13.36 5.88
C GLY A 193 -2.83 12.75 7.28
N VAL A 194 -3.60 13.28 8.24
CA VAL A 194 -3.70 12.71 9.60
C VAL A 194 -4.24 11.28 9.58
N LEU A 195 -5.22 10.98 8.72
CA LEU A 195 -5.76 9.63 8.60
C LEU A 195 -4.77 8.68 7.91
N VAL A 196 -4.02 9.17 6.93
CA VAL A 196 -2.90 8.45 6.30
C VAL A 196 -1.83 8.11 7.33
N ASP A 197 -1.43 9.06 8.17
CA ASP A 197 -0.46 8.86 9.26
C ASP A 197 -0.90 7.72 10.19
N ARG A 198 -2.17 7.71 10.59
CA ARG A 198 -2.71 6.65 11.45
C ARG A 198 -2.72 5.28 10.79
N CYS A 199 -3.07 5.21 9.51
CA CYS A 199 -3.03 3.97 8.77
C CYS A 199 -1.59 3.45 8.67
N TYR A 200 -0.64 4.33 8.35
CA TYR A 200 0.79 4.03 8.32
C TYR A 200 1.30 3.53 9.68
N GLU A 201 1.01 4.24 10.77
CA GLU A 201 1.40 3.83 12.13
C GLU A 201 0.77 2.49 12.54
N SER A 202 -0.51 2.28 12.20
CA SER A 202 -1.21 1.01 12.47
C SER A 202 -0.54 -0.16 11.72
N ARG A 203 -0.13 0.06 10.46
CA ARG A 203 0.56 -0.97 9.67
C ARG A 203 1.92 -1.32 10.25
N ILE A 204 2.68 -0.32 10.70
CA ILE A 204 3.94 -0.55 11.42
C ILE A 204 3.69 -1.37 12.69
N ALA A 205 2.75 -0.94 13.52
CA ALA A 205 2.47 -1.61 14.79
C ALA A 205 2.04 -3.08 14.58
N GLU A 206 1.23 -3.35 13.56
CA GLU A 206 0.82 -4.71 13.19
C GLU A 206 2.00 -5.55 12.72
N PHE A 207 2.87 -4.98 11.87
CA PHE A 207 4.06 -5.66 11.38
C PHE A 207 5.04 -5.98 12.51
N GLU A 208 5.30 -5.03 13.41
CA GLU A 208 6.15 -5.22 14.59
C GLU A 208 5.58 -6.30 15.52
N TYR A 209 4.26 -6.26 15.75
CA TYR A 209 3.57 -7.26 16.56
C TYR A 209 3.75 -8.68 15.98
N LEU A 210 3.52 -8.84 14.67
CA LEU A 210 3.60 -10.15 14.00
C LEU A 210 5.04 -10.64 13.82
N SER A 211 6.00 -9.73 13.63
CA SER A 211 7.42 -10.09 13.56
C SER A 211 8.02 -10.41 14.94
N GLY A 212 7.34 -10.06 16.03
CA GLY A 212 7.82 -10.23 17.39
C GLY A 212 9.02 -9.33 17.71
N ARG A 213 9.23 -8.26 16.93
CA ARG A 213 10.34 -7.31 17.07
C ARG A 213 9.81 -5.89 16.98
N SER A 214 10.38 -5.01 17.80
CA SER A 214 10.29 -3.58 17.55
C SER A 214 11.50 -3.16 16.72
N TYR A 215 11.24 -2.66 15.54
CA TYR A 215 12.27 -2.09 14.67
C TYR A 215 12.26 -0.60 14.94
N SER A 216 13.05 -0.13 15.92
CA SER A 216 13.23 1.31 16.09
C SER A 216 13.96 1.87 14.87
N GLY A 217 13.21 2.47 13.94
CA GLY A 217 13.74 3.27 12.83
C GLY A 217 14.46 4.53 13.31
#